data_AF-A0A285M3S3-F1
#
_entry.id   AF-A0A285M3S3-F1
#
_cell.length_a   1.000
_cell.length_b   1.000
_cell.length_c   1.000
_cell.angle_alpha   90.00
_cell.angle_beta   90.00
_cell.angle_gamma   90.00
#
_symmetry.space_group_name_H-M   'P 1'
#
loop_
_entity.id
_entity.type
_entity.pdbx_description
1 polymer ?
#
loop_
_entity_poly.entity_id
_entity_poly.type
_entity_poly.pdbx_seq_one_letter_code
_entity_poly.pdbx_strand_id
1 'polypeptide(L)'
;MKVVSAVSALVLSVLLLGSSVASAQDYPMIDVKVDRAKVMRVSRPAAMIILGNPAIADATIKDSQTLIITGKQFGTTNLIVLDSDGEPIADELLRVSSATDSHVVIYKGTGRETMACSPYCEPVFRVGDNNDKLKALAGQITAYRDMANGEATNMQQEE
;
A
#
# COMPACT_ATOMS: atom_id res chain seq x y z
N MET A 1 -55.94 53.65 36.16
CA MET A 1 -56.03 54.34 34.85
C MET A 1 -54.69 54.24 34.14
N LYS A 2 -54.75 53.87 32.84
CA LYS A 2 -53.74 54.08 31.77
C LYS A 2 -52.55 53.09 31.67
N VAL A 3 -52.70 52.09 30.77
CA VAL A 3 -51.97 51.82 29.48
C VAL A 3 -50.59 51.17 29.72
N VAL A 4 -50.10 50.10 29.06
CA VAL A 4 -49.83 49.92 27.61
C VAL A 4 -49.38 48.46 27.39
N SER A 5 -50.00 47.80 26.41
CA SER A 5 -49.43 47.01 25.30
C SER A 5 -48.11 46.22 25.49
N ALA A 6 -48.13 44.93 25.09
CA ALA A 6 -47.38 44.47 23.91
C ALA A 6 -47.39 42.93 23.87
N VAL A 7 -48.05 42.41 22.84
CA VAL A 7 -47.88 41.07 22.30
C VAL A 7 -46.38 40.86 22.04
N SER A 8 -45.75 39.90 22.74
CA SER A 8 -44.40 39.47 22.41
C SER A 8 -44.43 37.99 22.06
N ALA A 9 -44.37 37.76 20.75
CA ALA A 9 -44.14 36.49 20.13
C ALA A 9 -42.74 35.97 20.49
N LEU A 10 -42.63 34.70 20.84
CA LEU A 10 -41.54 33.87 20.33
C LEU A 10 -41.92 32.39 20.43
N VAL A 11 -42.54 31.91 19.35
CA VAL A 11 -42.64 30.51 18.99
C VAL A 11 -41.21 29.97 18.92
N LEU A 12 -40.83 29.16 19.92
CA LEU A 12 -39.54 28.48 20.00
C LEU A 12 -39.50 27.40 18.91
N SER A 13 -39.23 27.86 17.70
CA SER A 13 -39.17 27.07 16.49
C SER A 13 -37.90 26.22 16.52
N VAL A 14 -38.14 24.92 16.67
CA VAL A 14 -37.28 23.79 16.36
C VAL A 14 -36.29 24.11 15.23
N LEU A 15 -35.02 24.35 15.58
CA LEU A 15 -33.90 24.31 14.65
C LEU A 15 -33.18 22.97 14.84
N LEU A 16 -33.78 21.93 14.26
CA LEU A 16 -33.11 20.70 13.87
C LEU A 16 -32.08 21.06 12.79
N LEU A 17 -30.88 21.48 13.20
CA LEU A 17 -29.71 21.46 12.33
C LEU A 17 -29.32 19.99 12.12
N GLY A 18 -29.90 19.39 11.09
CA GLY A 18 -29.48 18.09 10.57
C GLY A 18 -28.05 18.20 10.04
N SER A 19 -27.08 17.83 10.86
CA SER A 19 -25.72 17.53 10.43
C SER A 19 -25.80 16.36 9.44
N SER A 20 -25.79 16.67 8.15
CA SER A 20 -25.60 15.67 7.11
C SER A 20 -24.17 15.16 7.25
N VAL A 21 -23.99 14.08 8.02
CA VAL A 21 -22.74 13.32 7.99
C VAL A 21 -22.61 12.77 6.58
N ALA A 22 -21.81 13.43 5.75
CA ALA A 22 -21.35 12.87 4.49
C ALA A 22 -20.53 11.62 4.83
N SER A 23 -21.17 10.46 4.81
CA SER A 23 -20.50 9.17 4.83
C SER A 23 -19.60 9.13 3.59
N ALA A 24 -18.28 9.23 3.81
CA ALA A 24 -17.32 8.94 2.77
C ALA A 24 -17.67 7.57 2.18
N GLN A 25 -17.92 7.53 0.88
CA GLN A 25 -18.24 6.31 0.16
C GLN A 25 -16.95 5.50 0.11
N ASP A 26 -16.78 4.62 1.09
CA ASP A 26 -15.61 3.77 1.24
C ASP A 26 -15.70 2.73 0.10
N TYR A 27 -15.02 3.01 -1.00
CA TYR A 27 -14.85 2.01 -2.04
C TYR A 27 -14.07 0.84 -1.43
N PRO A 28 -14.52 -0.41 -1.59
CA PRO A 28 -13.78 -1.56 -1.08
C PRO A 28 -12.35 -1.49 -1.62
N MET A 29 -11.40 -1.35 -0.69
CA MET A 29 -9.98 -1.19 -0.99
C MET A 29 -9.17 -2.29 -0.30
N ILE A 30 -8.41 -3.01 -1.10
CA ILE A 30 -7.46 -4.00 -0.62
C ILE A 30 -6.19 -3.27 -0.17
N ASP A 31 -6.04 -3.04 1.13
CA ASP A 31 -4.78 -2.56 1.70
C ASP A 31 -3.83 -3.74 1.96
N VAL A 32 -2.64 -3.69 1.36
CA VAL A 32 -1.53 -4.63 1.52
C VAL A 32 -0.29 -3.84 1.95
N LYS A 33 0.60 -4.45 2.75
CA LYS A 33 1.88 -3.82 3.07
C LYS A 33 2.97 -4.32 2.13
N VAL A 34 3.94 -3.46 1.81
CA VAL A 34 5.14 -3.87 1.06
C VAL A 34 5.81 -5.06 1.76
N ASP A 35 6.26 -6.04 0.98
CA ASP A 35 6.87 -7.31 1.40
C ASP A 35 5.97 -8.20 2.26
N ARG A 36 4.66 -7.92 2.30
CA ARG A 36 3.68 -8.77 3.00
C ARG A 36 2.69 -9.37 2.02
N ALA A 37 2.31 -10.60 2.32
CA ALA A 37 1.21 -11.28 1.67
C ALA A 37 -0.09 -11.07 2.45
N LYS A 38 -1.20 -10.89 1.74
CA LYS A 38 -2.56 -10.85 2.25
C LYS A 38 -3.37 -11.95 1.58
N VAL A 39 -4.10 -12.70 2.40
CA VAL A 39 -5.03 -13.71 1.89
C VAL A 39 -6.39 -13.07 1.67
N MET A 40 -6.92 -13.18 0.47
CA MET A 40 -8.26 -12.74 0.11
C MET A 40 -9.11 -13.94 -0.28
N ARG A 41 -10.35 -13.97 0.20
CA ARG A 41 -11.34 -14.98 -0.20
C ARG A 41 -12.36 -14.37 -1.12
N VAL A 42 -12.73 -15.10 -2.16
CA VAL A 42 -13.76 -14.70 -3.13
C VAL A 42 -15.03 -15.52 -2.96
N SER A 43 -16.16 -14.95 -3.38
CA SER A 43 -17.48 -15.56 -3.22
C SER A 43 -17.74 -16.76 -4.13
N ARG A 44 -16.98 -16.88 -5.24
CA ARG A 44 -17.14 -17.91 -6.27
C ARG A 44 -15.77 -18.42 -6.76
N PRO A 45 -15.70 -19.58 -7.44
CA PRO A 45 -14.44 -20.08 -7.99
C PRO A 45 -13.76 -19.09 -8.94
N ALA A 46 -12.54 -18.64 -8.61
CA ALA A 46 -11.71 -17.81 -9.46
C ALA A 46 -10.94 -18.67 -10.47
N ALA A 47 -10.90 -18.22 -11.72
CA ALA A 47 -10.14 -18.85 -12.80
C ALA A 47 -9.00 -17.95 -13.30
N MET A 48 -9.16 -16.63 -13.25
CA MET A 48 -8.18 -15.68 -13.77
C MET A 48 -8.04 -14.46 -12.86
N ILE A 49 -6.83 -13.92 -12.79
CA ILE A 49 -6.51 -12.66 -12.13
C ILE A 49 -5.94 -11.70 -13.16
N ILE A 50 -6.41 -10.45 -13.14
CA ILE A 50 -5.85 -9.35 -13.91
C ILE A 50 -5.41 -8.29 -12.91
N LEU A 51 -4.15 -7.88 -13.01
CA LEU A 51 -3.57 -6.85 -12.17
C LEU A 51 -3.09 -5.69 -13.04
N GLY A 52 -3.54 -4.47 -12.75
CA GLY A 52 -3.23 -3.30 -13.56
C GLY A 52 -1.73 -3.01 -13.67
N ASN A 53 -1.00 -3.09 -12.55
CA ASN A 53 0.45 -2.90 -12.51
C ASN A 53 1.15 -3.97 -11.65
N PRO A 54 1.84 -4.96 -12.26
CA PRO A 54 2.57 -6.01 -11.55
C PRO A 54 3.87 -5.56 -10.88
N ALA A 55 4.30 -4.31 -11.09
CA ALA A 55 5.40 -3.73 -10.31
C ALA A 55 4.95 -3.33 -8.90
N ILE A 56 3.65 -3.01 -8.70
CA ILE A 56 3.10 -2.59 -7.41
C ILE A 56 2.74 -3.80 -6.54
N ALA A 57 2.11 -4.81 -7.10
CA ALA A 57 1.69 -6.01 -6.38
C ALA A 57 1.79 -7.26 -7.25
N ASP A 58 1.54 -8.41 -6.64
CA ASP A 58 1.38 -9.70 -7.30
C ASP A 58 0.18 -10.41 -6.70
N ALA A 59 -0.46 -11.31 -7.45
CA ALA A 59 -1.59 -12.08 -6.94
C ALA A 59 -1.62 -13.46 -7.59
N THR A 60 -1.84 -14.48 -6.78
CA THR A 60 -1.88 -15.88 -7.22
C THR A 60 -3.09 -16.59 -6.64
N ILE A 61 -3.69 -17.46 -7.44
CA ILE A 61 -4.79 -18.33 -7.02
C ILE A 61 -4.16 -19.53 -6.30
N LYS A 62 -4.42 -19.68 -5.00
CA LYS A 62 -3.95 -20.84 -4.22
C LYS A 62 -4.88 -22.03 -4.38
N ASP A 63 -6.18 -21.78 -4.30
CA ASP A 63 -7.27 -22.73 -4.52
C ASP A 63 -8.45 -21.99 -5.14
N SER A 64 -9.53 -22.71 -5.46
CA SER A 64 -10.67 -22.16 -6.21
C SER A 64 -11.22 -20.87 -5.61
N GLN A 65 -11.13 -20.61 -4.30
CA GLN A 65 -11.71 -19.41 -3.69
C GLN A 65 -10.71 -18.58 -2.88
N THR A 66 -9.42 -18.89 -2.94
CA THR A 66 -8.39 -18.23 -2.13
C THR A 66 -7.31 -17.63 -3.01
N LEU A 67 -7.11 -16.33 -2.87
CA LEU A 67 -6.04 -15.57 -3.50
C LEU A 67 -4.98 -15.20 -2.47
N ILE A 68 -3.71 -15.31 -2.86
CA ILE A 68 -2.58 -14.73 -2.14
C ILE A 68 -2.12 -13.51 -2.91
N ILE A 69 -2.23 -12.33 -2.27
CA ILE A 69 -1.82 -11.05 -2.82
C ILE A 69 -0.55 -10.60 -2.12
N THR A 70 0.51 -10.28 -2.85
CA THR A 70 1.80 -9.85 -2.30
C THR A 70 2.08 -8.41 -2.70
N GLY A 71 2.30 -7.53 -1.72
CA GLY A 71 2.72 -6.15 -1.99
C GLY A 71 4.19 -6.08 -2.39
N LYS A 72 4.51 -5.50 -3.54
CA LYS A 72 5.89 -5.37 -4.05
C LYS A 72 6.44 -3.96 -3.87
N GLN A 73 5.69 -2.94 -4.26
CA GLN A 73 6.11 -1.54 -4.25
C GLN A 73 4.96 -0.62 -3.84
N PHE A 74 5.29 0.56 -3.34
CA PHE A 74 4.31 1.57 -2.99
C PHE A 74 3.47 1.99 -4.19
N GLY A 75 2.17 2.12 -3.99
CA GLY A 75 1.28 2.64 -5.02
C GLY A 75 -0.15 2.18 -4.84
N THR A 76 -0.97 2.51 -5.84
CA THR A 76 -2.34 2.02 -5.96
C THR A 76 -2.52 1.49 -7.38
N THR A 77 -3.06 0.28 -7.49
CA THR A 77 -3.42 -0.40 -8.75
C THR A 77 -4.82 -0.98 -8.58
N ASN A 78 -5.40 -1.54 -9.63
CA ASN A 78 -6.61 -2.36 -9.54
C ASN A 78 -6.28 -3.85 -9.59
N LEU A 79 -7.14 -4.66 -8.97
CA LEU A 79 -7.17 -6.11 -9.03
C LEU A 79 -8.55 -6.56 -9.51
N ILE A 80 -8.58 -7.27 -10.63
CA ILE A 80 -9.80 -7.87 -11.18
C ILE A 80 -9.66 -9.39 -11.09
N VAL A 81 -10.70 -10.05 -10.59
CA VAL A 81 -10.77 -11.51 -10.49
C VAL A 81 -11.96 -11.98 -11.31
N LEU A 82 -11.74 -12.93 -12.21
CA LEU A 82 -12.78 -13.48 -13.09
C LEU A 82 -13.00 -14.97 -12.78
N ASP A 83 -14.22 -15.44 -13.03
CA ASP A 83 -14.55 -16.88 -13.05
C ASP A 83 -14.19 -17.52 -14.40
N SER A 84 -14.55 -18.80 -14.57
CA SER A 84 -14.32 -19.56 -15.81
C SER A 84 -15.10 -19.06 -17.02
N ASP A 85 -16.21 -18.37 -16.79
CA ASP A 85 -17.09 -17.82 -17.83
C ASP A 85 -16.66 -16.40 -18.23
N GLY A 86 -15.67 -15.84 -17.52
CA GLY A 86 -15.14 -14.50 -17.75
C GLY A 86 -15.92 -13.39 -17.03
N GLU A 87 -16.86 -13.74 -16.14
CA GLU A 87 -17.59 -12.74 -15.36
C GLU A 87 -16.76 -12.24 -14.17
N PRO A 88 -16.79 -10.93 -13.87
CA PRO A 88 -16.06 -10.38 -12.74
C PRO A 88 -16.64 -10.86 -11.40
N ILE A 89 -15.79 -11.45 -10.59
CA ILE A 89 -16.05 -11.79 -9.18
C ILE A 89 -15.67 -10.62 -8.28
N ALA A 90 -14.58 -9.93 -8.59
CA ALA A 90 -14.12 -8.74 -7.88
C ALA A 90 -13.46 -7.76 -8.86
N ASP A 91 -13.66 -6.47 -8.63
CA ASP A 91 -12.96 -5.35 -9.27
C ASP A 91 -12.73 -4.29 -8.20
N GLU A 92 -11.53 -4.33 -7.60
CA GLU A 92 -11.20 -3.54 -6.42
C GLU A 92 -9.90 -2.76 -6.60
N LEU A 93 -9.80 -1.62 -5.92
CA LEU A 93 -8.54 -0.91 -5.78
C LEU A 93 -7.65 -1.62 -4.76
N LEU A 94 -6.39 -1.84 -5.12
CA LEU A 94 -5.35 -2.41 -4.31
C LEU A 94 -4.30 -1.32 -4.00
N ARG A 95 -4.17 -1.00 -2.72
CA ARG A 95 -3.14 -0.08 -2.22
C ARG A 95 -2.04 -0.84 -1.51
N VAL A 96 -0.81 -0.52 -1.88
CA VAL A 96 0.38 -1.02 -1.20
C VAL A 96 1.03 0.10 -0.41
N SER A 97 1.10 -0.06 0.90
CA SER A 97 1.61 0.92 1.86
C SER A 97 2.77 0.36 2.69
N SER A 98 3.44 1.21 3.48
CA SER A 98 4.62 0.81 4.26
C SER A 98 4.28 -0.18 5.37
N ALA A 99 5.09 -1.23 5.51
CA ALA A 99 5.16 -2.04 6.71
C ALA A 99 5.92 -1.28 7.82
N THR A 100 5.21 -0.48 8.61
CA THR A 100 5.79 0.34 9.70
C THR A 100 6.19 -0.47 10.93
N ASP A 101 5.80 -1.74 10.99
CA ASP A 101 5.91 -2.61 12.14
C ASP A 101 7.33 -3.18 12.37
N SER A 102 8.27 -2.97 11.45
CA SER A 102 9.67 -3.39 11.64
C SER A 102 10.70 -2.52 10.91
N HIS A 103 10.34 -1.29 10.55
CA HIS A 103 11.23 -0.40 9.82
C HIS A 103 11.35 0.97 10.48
N VAL A 104 12.55 1.52 10.44
CA VAL A 104 12.84 2.90 10.84
C VAL A 104 13.33 3.66 9.61
N VAL A 105 12.75 4.84 9.37
CA VAL A 105 13.18 5.73 8.30
C VAL A 105 13.93 6.90 8.92
N ILE A 106 15.17 7.10 8.49
CA ILE A 106 16.05 8.18 8.93
C ILE A 106 16.13 9.22 7.82
N TYR A 107 15.78 10.47 8.14
CA TYR A 107 15.91 11.61 7.23
C TYR A 107 17.14 12.44 7.61
N LYS A 108 18.03 12.69 6.64
CA LYS A 108 19.22 13.54 6.77
C LYS A 108 19.21 14.58 5.66
N GLY A 109 18.73 15.78 5.97
CA GLY A 109 18.45 16.80 4.95
C GLY A 109 17.40 16.28 3.96
N THR A 110 17.73 16.23 2.68
CA THR A 110 16.88 15.64 1.62
C THR A 110 17.09 14.14 1.43
N GLY A 111 18.07 13.55 2.12
CA GLY A 111 18.36 12.12 2.06
C GLY A 111 17.42 11.31 2.96
N ARG A 112 16.95 10.17 2.44
CA ARG A 112 16.16 9.18 3.17
C ARG A 112 16.92 7.85 3.23
N GLU A 113 16.98 7.23 4.39
CA GLU A 113 17.57 5.90 4.60
C GLU A 113 16.58 5.03 5.38
N THR A 114 16.32 3.82 4.91
CA THR A 114 15.44 2.87 5.59
C THR A 114 16.26 1.75 6.24
N MET A 115 15.90 1.43 7.48
CA MET A 115 16.48 0.35 8.27
C MET A 115 15.38 -0.66 8.62
N ALA A 116 15.68 -1.96 8.59
CA ALA A 116 14.82 -2.99 9.16
C ALA A 116 15.35 -3.38 10.55
N CYS A 117 14.50 -3.47 11.56
CA CYS A 117 14.91 -3.62 12.95
C CYS A 117 14.31 -4.89 13.58
N SER A 118 15.17 -5.82 14.04
CA SER A 118 14.80 -6.98 14.87
C SER A 118 16.03 -7.73 15.39
N PRO A 119 16.49 -7.58 16.66
CA PRO A 119 16.32 -6.45 17.61
C PRO A 119 17.27 -5.28 17.33
N TYR A 120 18.27 -5.47 16.47
CA TYR A 120 19.16 -4.43 15.95
C TYR A 120 18.70 -3.99 14.57
N CYS A 121 19.06 -2.77 14.17
CA CYS A 121 18.66 -2.20 12.89
C CYS A 121 19.74 -2.42 11.82
N GLU A 122 19.35 -3.02 10.71
CA GLU A 122 20.20 -3.30 9.55
C GLU A 122 19.73 -2.46 8.35
N PRO A 123 20.64 -1.96 7.49
CA PRO A 123 20.26 -1.16 6.34
C PRO A 123 19.54 -2.02 5.30
N VAL A 124 18.46 -1.47 4.72
CA VAL A 124 17.72 -2.11 3.63
C VAL A 124 17.62 -1.20 2.43
N PHE A 125 17.49 -1.79 1.24
CA PHE A 125 17.22 -1.06 0.01
C PHE A 125 15.72 -0.80 -0.12
N ARG A 126 15.32 0.48 -0.19
CA ARG A 126 13.94 0.88 -0.50
C ARG A 126 13.89 1.91 -1.61
N VAL A 127 12.90 1.78 -2.50
CA VAL A 127 12.65 2.75 -3.56
C VAL A 127 12.34 4.11 -2.95
N GLY A 128 13.13 5.12 -3.33
CA GLY A 128 13.07 6.49 -2.81
C GLY A 128 14.06 6.81 -1.69
N ASP A 129 14.90 5.85 -1.27
CA ASP A 129 16.05 6.14 -0.40
C ASP A 129 17.16 6.87 -1.19
N ASN A 130 18.12 7.46 -0.48
CA ASN A 130 19.20 8.24 -1.06
C ASN A 130 19.99 7.43 -2.10
N ASN A 131 20.06 7.95 -3.33
CA ASN A 131 20.64 7.25 -4.49
C ASN A 131 22.10 6.83 -4.30
N ASP A 132 22.92 7.63 -3.62
CA ASP A 132 24.35 7.32 -3.47
C ASP A 132 24.53 6.13 -2.52
N LYS A 133 23.79 6.11 -1.41
CA LYS A 133 23.76 4.97 -0.48
C LYS A 133 23.12 3.74 -1.10
N LEU A 134 22.09 3.95 -1.90
CA LEU A 134 21.39 2.91 -2.65
C LEU A 134 22.36 2.16 -3.59
N LYS A 135 23.16 2.90 -4.37
CA LYS A 135 24.17 2.34 -5.28
C LYS A 135 25.28 1.61 -4.54
N ALA A 136 25.76 2.18 -3.43
CA ALA A 136 26.80 1.54 -2.62
C ALA A 136 26.33 0.19 -2.05
N LEU A 137 25.12 0.14 -1.47
CA LEU A 137 24.55 -1.10 -0.95
C LEU A 137 24.27 -2.12 -2.05
N ALA A 138 23.70 -1.69 -3.18
CA ALA A 138 23.46 -2.57 -4.33
C ALA A 138 24.77 -3.17 -4.87
N GLY A 139 25.83 -2.37 -4.97
CA GLY A 139 27.16 -2.84 -5.37
C GLY A 139 27.74 -3.87 -4.41
N GLN A 140 27.56 -3.68 -3.09
CA GLN A 140 27.98 -4.67 -2.08
C GLN A 140 27.21 -5.99 -2.20
N ILE A 141 25.89 -5.93 -2.43
CA ILE A 141 25.05 -7.13 -2.61
C ILE A 141 25.48 -7.90 -3.86
N THR A 142 25.72 -7.21 -4.98
CA THR A 142 26.19 -7.84 -6.22
C THR A 142 27.57 -8.46 -6.02
N ALA A 143 28.54 -7.73 -5.46
CA ALA A 143 29.87 -8.26 -5.19
C ALA A 143 29.83 -9.52 -4.28
N TYR A 144 29.00 -9.50 -3.23
CA TYR A 144 28.81 -10.67 -2.37
C TYR A 144 28.18 -11.85 -3.13
N ARG A 145 27.19 -11.58 -3.99
CA ARG A 145 26.53 -12.60 -4.81
C ARG A 145 27.51 -13.22 -5.81
N ASP A 146 28.34 -12.43 -6.46
CA ASP A 146 29.35 -12.89 -7.42
C ASP A 146 30.40 -13.76 -6.74
N MET A 147 30.86 -13.35 -5.54
CA MET A 147 31.72 -14.17 -4.69
C MET A 147 31.06 -15.50 -4.29
N ALA A 148 29.78 -15.48 -3.93
CA ALA A 148 29.04 -16.69 -3.55
C ALA A 148 28.82 -17.65 -4.73
N ASN A 149 28.68 -17.13 -5.94
CA ASN A 149 28.52 -17.92 -7.16
C ASN A 149 29.86 -18.35 -7.79
N GLY A 150 31.00 -17.92 -7.22
CA GLY A 150 32.33 -18.26 -7.74
C GLY A 150 32.70 -17.56 -9.04
N GLU A 151 31.98 -16.50 -9.42
CA GLU A 151 32.33 -15.65 -10.56
C GLU A 151 33.34 -14.61 -10.09
N ALA A 152 34.62 -14.89 -10.31
CA ALA A 152 35.68 -13.89 -10.12
C ALA A 152 35.44 -12.70 -11.06
N THR A 153 35.05 -11.57 -10.49
CA THR A 153 34.83 -10.31 -11.20
C THR A 153 36.14 -9.84 -11.87
N ASN A 154 36.25 -10.03 -13.18
CA ASN A 154 37.22 -9.29 -13.99
C ASN A 154 36.77 -7.82 -14.03
N MET A 155 37.27 -7.02 -13.09
CA MET A 155 37.23 -5.56 -13.20
C MET A 155 38.17 -5.15 -14.35
N GLN A 156 37.63 -5.03 -15.57
CA GLN A 156 38.30 -4.27 -16.61
C GLN A 156 37.84 -2.82 -16.50
N GLN A 157 38.79 -1.99 -16.07
CA GLN A 157 38.80 -0.54 -16.22
C GLN A 157 38.71 -0.22 -17.72
N GLU A 158 37.78 0.65 -18.10
CA GLU A 158 37.86 1.37 -19.37
C GLU A 158 38.39 2.77 -19.06
N GLU A 159 39.49 3.11 -19.76
CA GLU A 159 40.23 4.38 -19.73
C GLU A 159 39.45 5.57 -20.30
#